data_AF-A0A963JUU9-F1
#
_entry.id   AF-A0A963JUU9-F1
#
_cell.length_a   1.000
_cell.length_b   1.000
_cell.length_c   1.000
_cell.angle_alpha   90.00
_cell.angle_beta   90.00
_cell.angle_gamma   90.00
#
_symmetry.space_group_name_H-M   'P 1'
#
loop_
_entity.id
_entity.type
_entity.pdbx_description
1 polymer ?
#
loop_
_entity_poly.entity_id
_entity_poly.type
_entity_poly.pdbx_seq_one_letter_code
_entity_poly.pdbx_strand_id
1 'polypeptide(L)'
;MKHVRRTLPRLLRLLALTALVGAGQAYADNYAEITQLLKTGKAAEALTKADQRLAESPRDPQLRFLRGVAQADSGKHNDAIVTFTKLTEEYPELPEPYNNLAVLYANQNQLDKSRAALEMAIRTNPSYATAHENLGDIYAKLASQAYSKALQLDGSNANSVRPKLALIRNLFTAETRGSARPVAATPPPPPAPAAVVAATRATTPVVAPASSATPAPAATPPAPEAAAPAAAPPPAKPAAVDTAVQDVTEAVQRWAAAWAAKDMKAYLASYGKEFDPPGRQTRAAWEKEREARIVGKSSISVKLSDLDVTVQGHKATARFHQAYSADTLNVSSRKTLDLVQHQGRWLIVRESTGG
;
A
#
# COMPACT_ATOMS: atom_id res chain seq x y z
N MET A 1 70.03 -35.93 34.65
CA MET A 1 69.21 -35.65 33.44
C MET A 1 68.71 -34.20 33.53
N LYS A 2 68.77 -33.42 32.44
CA LYS A 2 68.43 -31.99 32.44
C LYS A 2 67.08 -31.77 31.75
N HIS A 3 66.16 -31.01 32.34
CA HIS A 3 65.19 -30.23 31.56
C HIS A 3 65.07 -28.80 32.10
N VAL A 4 65.08 -27.87 31.17
CA VAL A 4 65.21 -26.41 31.38
C VAL A 4 63.83 -25.76 31.20
N ARG A 5 63.52 -24.76 32.02
CA ARG A 5 62.30 -23.94 31.86
C ARG A 5 62.31 -23.21 30.51
N ARG A 6 61.16 -23.18 29.83
CA ARG A 6 60.82 -22.15 28.84
C ARG A 6 59.47 -21.53 29.18
N THR A 7 59.51 -20.30 29.68
CA THR A 7 58.34 -19.43 29.84
C THR A 7 57.98 -18.81 28.50
N LEU A 8 56.77 -19.05 27.97
CA LEU A 8 56.26 -18.27 26.84
C LEU A 8 55.87 -16.84 27.30
N PRO A 9 56.08 -15.81 26.46
CA PRO A 9 55.91 -14.42 26.86
C PRO A 9 54.44 -13.97 26.86
N ARG A 10 54.04 -13.21 27.90
CA ARG A 10 52.70 -12.58 28.02
C ARG A 10 52.40 -11.50 26.94
N LEU A 11 53.39 -11.10 26.14
CA LEU A 11 53.31 -9.97 25.21
C LEU A 11 52.41 -10.19 23.98
N LEU A 12 52.10 -11.43 23.60
CA LEU A 12 51.24 -11.72 22.43
C LEU A 12 49.73 -11.56 22.69
N ARG A 13 49.29 -11.30 23.93
CA ARG A 13 47.87 -11.05 24.23
C ARG A 13 47.44 -9.57 24.18
N LEU A 14 48.36 -8.62 24.07
CA LEU A 14 48.01 -7.19 24.04
C LEU A 14 47.68 -6.65 22.62
N LEU A 15 48.18 -7.30 21.56
CA LEU A 15 48.01 -6.85 20.17
C LEU A 15 46.68 -7.31 19.52
N ALA A 16 45.99 -8.29 20.11
CA ALA A 16 44.67 -8.72 19.64
C ALA A 16 43.52 -7.87 20.20
N LEU A 17 43.76 -7.06 21.24
CA LEU A 17 42.70 -6.28 21.91
C LEU A 17 42.58 -4.84 21.41
N THR A 18 43.63 -4.30 20.76
CA THR A 18 43.60 -2.95 20.15
C THR A 18 42.90 -2.94 18.78
N ALA A 19 42.92 -4.06 18.04
CA ALA A 19 42.27 -4.17 16.73
C ALA A 19 40.73 -4.12 16.77
N LEU A 20 40.09 -4.57 17.87
CA LEU A 20 38.62 -4.51 18.00
C LEU A 20 38.08 -3.10 18.31
N VAL A 21 38.88 -2.21 18.90
CA VAL A 21 38.42 -0.84 19.23
C VAL A 21 38.44 0.08 18.01
N GLY A 22 39.41 -0.10 17.10
CA GLY A 22 39.52 0.71 15.88
C GLY A 22 38.37 0.51 14.88
N ALA A 23 37.84 -0.72 14.76
CA ALA A 23 36.73 -1.01 13.86
C ALA A 23 35.46 -0.22 14.22
N GLY A 24 35.13 -0.11 15.51
CA GLY A 24 33.93 0.59 15.98
C GLY A 24 33.94 2.10 15.70
N GLN A 25 35.10 2.75 15.72
CA GLN A 25 35.19 4.18 15.41
C GLN A 25 35.09 4.45 13.91
N ALA A 26 35.70 3.62 13.06
CA ALA A 26 35.68 3.80 11.60
C ALA A 26 34.26 3.73 11.00
N TYR A 27 33.33 2.97 11.61
CA TYR A 27 31.93 2.95 11.15
C TYR A 27 31.15 4.23 11.47
N ALA A 28 31.49 4.96 12.53
CA ALA A 28 30.76 6.18 12.90
C ALA A 28 31.01 7.34 11.89
N ASP A 29 32.25 7.47 11.41
CA ASP A 29 32.65 8.51 10.46
C ASP A 29 32.00 8.35 9.07
N ASN A 30 31.59 7.13 8.69
CA ASN A 30 31.05 6.85 7.36
C ASN A 30 29.65 7.45 7.12
N TYR A 31 28.87 7.68 8.17
CA TYR A 31 27.50 8.21 8.09
C TYR A 31 27.36 9.65 8.60
N ALA A 32 28.29 10.11 9.44
CA ALA A 32 28.18 11.37 10.17
C ALA A 32 28.02 12.59 9.26
N GLU A 33 28.83 12.68 8.20
CA GLU A 33 28.81 13.78 7.23
C GLU A 33 27.46 13.84 6.49
N ILE A 34 26.98 12.71 5.94
CA ILE A 34 25.70 12.62 5.23
C ILE A 34 24.54 13.01 6.17
N THR A 35 24.57 12.50 7.40
CA THR A 35 23.56 12.80 8.43
C THR A 35 23.57 14.29 8.81
N GLN A 36 24.74 14.92 8.87
CA GLN A 36 24.86 16.35 9.18
C GLN A 36 24.39 17.23 8.01
N LEU A 37 24.66 16.83 6.77
CA LEU A 37 24.14 17.49 5.57
C LEU A 37 22.60 17.43 5.53
N LEU A 38 21.99 16.27 5.82
CA LEU A 38 20.54 16.14 5.96
C LEU A 38 19.98 17.07 7.06
N LYS A 39 20.54 17.02 8.27
CA LYS A 39 20.13 17.89 9.40
C LYS A 39 20.25 19.39 9.11
N THR A 40 21.09 19.78 8.16
CA THR A 40 21.29 21.19 7.76
C THR A 40 20.55 21.55 6.46
N GLY A 41 19.66 20.69 5.97
CA GLY A 41 18.86 20.92 4.76
C GLY A 41 19.64 20.81 3.44
N LYS A 42 20.91 20.39 3.48
CA LYS A 42 21.81 20.25 2.33
C LYS A 42 21.57 18.91 1.60
N ALA A 43 20.32 18.61 1.27
CA ALA A 43 19.90 17.30 0.76
C ALA A 43 20.60 16.88 -0.54
N ALA A 44 20.91 17.83 -1.44
CA ALA A 44 21.65 17.53 -2.68
C ALA A 44 23.13 17.15 -2.44
N GLU A 45 23.79 17.81 -1.47
CA GLU A 45 25.15 17.45 -1.03
C GLU A 45 25.13 16.08 -0.33
N ALA A 46 24.14 15.85 0.54
CA ALA A 46 23.95 14.57 1.23
C ALA A 46 23.75 13.41 0.25
N LEU A 47 22.93 13.60 -0.79
CA LEU A 47 22.69 12.61 -1.85
C LEU A 47 23.98 12.29 -2.59
N THR A 48 24.72 13.32 -3.02
CA THR A 48 26.00 13.16 -3.72
C THR A 48 27.00 12.36 -2.88
N LYS A 49 27.08 12.66 -1.58
CA LYS A 49 28.00 11.95 -0.66
C LYS A 49 27.54 10.52 -0.36
N ALA A 50 26.23 10.27 -0.26
CA ALA A 50 25.67 8.94 -0.12
C ALA A 50 25.92 8.06 -1.36
N ASP A 51 25.71 8.59 -2.57
CA ASP A 51 25.98 7.90 -3.83
C ASP A 51 27.48 7.55 -3.97
N GLN A 52 28.40 8.45 -3.57
CA GLN A 52 29.84 8.17 -3.53
C GLN A 52 30.19 7.00 -2.61
N ARG A 53 29.67 6.98 -1.37
CA ARG A 53 29.92 5.87 -0.42
C ARG A 53 29.28 4.56 -0.86
N LEU A 54 28.14 4.62 -1.53
CA LEU A 54 27.47 3.43 -2.09
C LEU A 54 28.21 2.82 -3.28
N ALA A 55 29.11 3.54 -3.95
CA ALA A 55 29.99 2.93 -4.94
C ALA A 55 30.99 1.95 -4.30
N GLU A 56 31.42 2.21 -3.07
CA GLU A 56 32.31 1.35 -2.27
C GLU A 56 31.55 0.25 -1.53
N SER A 57 30.34 0.54 -1.04
CA SER A 57 29.50 -0.40 -0.27
C SER A 57 28.04 -0.46 -0.78
N PRO A 58 27.77 -1.04 -1.96
CA PRO A 58 26.46 -0.93 -2.64
C PRO A 58 25.27 -1.56 -1.88
N ARG A 59 25.54 -2.42 -0.90
CA ARG A 59 24.54 -3.14 -0.11
C ARG A 59 24.33 -2.59 1.31
N ASP A 60 25.06 -1.56 1.73
CA ASP A 60 24.87 -0.98 3.06
C ASP A 60 23.44 -0.42 3.21
N PRO A 61 22.60 -0.97 4.11
CA PRO A 61 21.22 -0.54 4.26
C PRO A 61 21.10 0.87 4.84
N GLN A 62 22.05 1.30 5.67
CA GLN A 62 22.07 2.62 6.30
C GLN A 62 22.46 3.71 5.29
N LEU A 63 23.46 3.47 4.43
CA LEU A 63 23.77 4.38 3.31
C LEU A 63 22.61 4.47 2.32
N ARG A 64 21.96 3.35 1.99
CA ARG A 64 20.76 3.33 1.14
C ARG A 64 19.59 4.07 1.78
N PHE A 65 19.41 3.96 3.10
CA PHE A 65 18.40 4.68 3.85
C PHE A 65 18.66 6.19 3.80
N LEU A 66 19.88 6.63 4.13
CA LEU A 66 20.29 8.03 4.07
C LEU A 66 20.17 8.62 2.65
N ARG A 67 20.47 7.83 1.62
CA ARG A 67 20.21 8.18 0.22
C ARG A 67 18.71 8.40 -0.04
N GLY A 68 17.85 7.52 0.45
CA GLY A 68 16.40 7.65 0.33
C GLY A 68 15.86 8.91 0.99
N VAL A 69 16.37 9.26 2.19
CA VAL A 69 16.05 10.52 2.87
C VAL A 69 16.54 11.73 2.07
N ALA A 70 17.79 11.70 1.59
CA ALA A 70 18.36 12.77 0.76
C ALA A 70 17.58 12.98 -0.55
N GLN A 71 17.05 11.90 -1.14
CA GLN A 71 16.15 11.97 -2.30
C GLN A 71 14.81 12.61 -1.94
N ALA A 72 14.20 12.21 -0.82
CA ALA A 72 12.94 12.78 -0.35
C ALA A 72 13.07 14.29 -0.08
N ASP A 73 14.07 14.69 0.70
CA ASP A 73 14.34 16.09 1.07
C ASP A 73 14.76 16.95 -0.14
N SER A 74 15.32 16.35 -1.19
CA SER A 74 15.61 17.01 -2.48
C SER A 74 14.39 17.06 -3.43
N GLY A 75 13.19 16.66 -2.99
CA GLY A 75 11.98 16.60 -3.82
C GLY A 75 11.94 15.46 -4.85
N LYS A 76 12.93 14.56 -4.85
CA LYS A 76 13.02 13.38 -5.73
C LYS A 76 12.17 12.22 -5.20
N HIS A 77 10.89 12.50 -4.93
CA HIS A 77 9.99 11.58 -4.22
C HIS A 77 9.87 10.19 -4.88
N ASN A 78 9.86 10.12 -6.22
CA ASN A 78 9.77 8.84 -6.93
C ASN A 78 11.04 7.99 -6.75
N ASP A 79 12.22 8.61 -6.81
CA ASP A 79 13.48 7.90 -6.59
C ASP A 79 13.58 7.41 -5.14
N ALA A 80 13.13 8.23 -4.18
CA ALA A 80 13.04 7.86 -2.77
C ALA A 80 12.11 6.65 -2.55
N ILE A 81 10.93 6.64 -3.16
CA ILE A 81 10.00 5.49 -3.13
C ILE A 81 10.69 4.23 -3.66
N VAL A 82 11.42 4.31 -4.79
CA VAL A 82 12.15 3.15 -5.33
C VAL A 82 13.25 2.69 -4.38
N THR A 83 14.01 3.60 -3.78
CA THR A 83 15.08 3.28 -2.82
C THR A 83 14.53 2.60 -1.56
N PHE A 84 13.49 3.17 -0.94
CA PHE A 84 12.89 2.60 0.26
C PHE A 84 12.10 1.32 -0.02
N THR A 85 11.44 1.17 -1.18
CA THR A 85 10.77 -0.09 -1.56
C THR A 85 11.77 -1.24 -1.62
N LYS A 86 12.92 -1.04 -2.29
CA LYS A 86 13.99 -2.06 -2.31
C LYS A 86 14.57 -2.35 -0.92
N LEU A 87 14.65 -1.35 -0.04
CA LEU A 87 15.02 -1.58 1.36
C LEU A 87 14.00 -2.44 2.10
N THR A 88 12.70 -2.23 1.90
CA THR A 88 11.65 -3.08 2.52
C THR A 88 11.56 -4.48 1.93
N GLU A 89 12.01 -4.67 0.68
CA GLU A 89 12.12 -5.98 0.03
C GLU A 89 13.34 -6.77 0.53
N GLU A 90 14.49 -6.12 0.73
CA GLU A 90 15.75 -6.76 1.13
C GLU A 90 15.96 -6.84 2.65
N TYR A 91 15.39 -5.89 3.42
CA TYR A 91 15.52 -5.74 4.87
C TYR A 91 14.14 -5.51 5.52
N PRO A 92 13.22 -6.50 5.44
CA PRO A 92 11.83 -6.37 5.85
C PRO A 92 11.63 -6.19 7.37
N GLU A 93 12.69 -6.29 8.17
CA GLU A 93 12.73 -6.02 9.61
C GLU A 93 12.91 -4.54 9.98
N LEU A 94 13.42 -3.70 9.07
CA LEU A 94 13.69 -2.29 9.37
C LEU A 94 12.39 -1.46 9.36
N PRO A 95 11.98 -0.81 10.48
CA PRO A 95 10.75 -0.01 10.52
C PRO A 95 10.86 1.34 9.80
N GLU A 96 12.05 1.94 9.71
CA GLU A 96 12.25 3.31 9.21
C GLU A 96 11.97 3.45 7.70
N PRO A 97 12.38 2.53 6.81
CA PRO A 97 12.02 2.57 5.39
C PRO A 97 10.51 2.56 5.15
N TYR A 98 9.76 1.75 5.92
CA TYR A 98 8.29 1.72 5.85
C TYR A 98 7.67 3.06 6.29
N ASN A 99 8.14 3.66 7.38
CA ASN A 99 7.67 4.97 7.82
C ASN A 99 7.95 6.07 6.77
N ASN A 100 9.12 6.04 6.11
CA ASN A 100 9.44 7.00 5.05
C ASN A 100 8.60 6.80 3.79
N LEU A 101 8.36 5.55 3.37
CA LEU A 101 7.40 5.23 2.30
C LEU A 101 6.01 5.79 2.62
N ALA A 102 5.58 5.69 3.87
CA ALA A 102 4.27 6.17 4.27
C ALA A 102 4.12 7.69 4.10
N VAL A 103 5.12 8.47 4.53
CA VAL A 103 5.14 9.93 4.34
C VAL A 103 5.13 10.27 2.84
N LEU A 104 5.94 9.59 2.04
CA LEU A 104 5.99 9.79 0.58
C LEU A 104 4.65 9.46 -0.10
N TYR A 105 3.99 8.37 0.29
CA TYR A 105 2.65 8.03 -0.21
C TYR A 105 1.58 9.03 0.26
N ALA A 106 1.67 9.52 1.51
CA ALA A 106 0.76 10.53 2.05
C ALA A 106 0.84 11.85 1.26
N ASN A 107 2.06 12.29 0.93
CA ASN A 107 2.31 13.49 0.11
C ASN A 107 1.77 13.35 -1.32
N GLN A 108 1.59 12.12 -1.82
CA GLN A 108 0.95 11.81 -3.09
C GLN A 108 -0.55 11.47 -2.96
N ASN A 109 -1.16 11.73 -1.80
CA ASN A 109 -2.56 11.39 -1.45
C ASN A 109 -2.90 9.88 -1.61
N GLN A 110 -1.90 8.99 -1.58
CA GLN A 110 -2.06 7.54 -1.65
C GLN A 110 -2.26 6.96 -0.24
N LEU A 111 -3.33 7.41 0.44
CA LEU A 111 -3.55 7.19 1.87
C LEU A 111 -3.61 5.69 2.27
N ASP A 112 -4.19 4.81 1.46
CA ASP A 112 -4.22 3.36 1.75
C ASP A 112 -2.82 2.72 1.71
N LYS A 113 -1.94 3.14 0.78
CA LYS A 113 -0.55 2.67 0.76
C LYS A 113 0.24 3.22 1.94
N SER A 114 -0.04 4.47 2.32
CA SER A 114 0.54 5.09 3.51
C SER A 114 0.17 4.32 4.78
N ARG A 115 -1.12 4.00 4.96
CA ARG A 115 -1.61 3.15 6.05
C ARG A 115 -0.90 1.79 6.08
N ALA A 116 -0.88 1.07 4.95
CA ALA A 116 -0.27 -0.26 4.87
C ALA A 116 1.24 -0.24 5.20
N ALA A 117 1.96 0.82 4.81
CA ALA A 117 3.36 0.99 5.18
C ALA A 117 3.53 1.24 6.69
N LEU A 118 2.70 2.07 7.32
CA LEU A 118 2.77 2.32 8.77
C LEU A 118 2.38 1.09 9.60
N GLU A 119 1.36 0.33 9.16
CA GLU A 119 1.01 -0.97 9.73
C GLU A 119 2.21 -1.93 9.69
N MET A 120 3.02 -1.90 8.62
CA MET A 120 4.26 -2.70 8.53
C MET A 120 5.37 -2.18 9.45
N ALA A 121 5.56 -0.86 9.56
CA ALA A 121 6.52 -0.25 10.49
C ALA A 121 6.20 -0.56 11.96
N ILE A 122 4.91 -0.56 12.33
CA ILE A 122 4.44 -0.92 13.68
C ILE A 122 4.54 -2.44 13.90
N ARG A 123 4.34 -3.26 12.86
CA ARG A 123 4.51 -4.71 12.94
C ARG A 123 5.97 -5.12 13.17
N THR A 124 6.94 -4.38 12.64
CA THR A 124 8.37 -4.64 12.87
C THR A 124 8.87 -4.01 14.18
N ASN A 125 8.39 -2.81 14.54
CA ASN A 125 8.63 -2.21 15.85
C ASN A 125 7.33 -1.67 16.48
N PRO A 126 6.67 -2.45 17.35
CA PRO A 126 5.43 -2.03 18.02
C PRO A 126 5.57 -0.78 18.89
N SER A 127 6.79 -0.42 19.30
CA SER A 127 7.08 0.75 20.13
C SER A 127 7.39 2.03 19.33
N TYR A 128 7.33 1.99 17.99
CA TYR A 128 7.72 3.11 17.14
C TYR A 128 6.70 4.26 17.17
N ALA A 129 6.84 5.16 18.14
CA ALA A 129 5.91 6.25 18.41
C ALA A 129 5.54 7.08 17.17
N THR A 130 6.54 7.48 16.36
CA THR A 130 6.34 8.25 15.12
C THR A 130 5.47 7.51 14.10
N ALA A 131 5.54 6.17 14.02
CA ALA A 131 4.70 5.41 13.11
C ALA A 131 3.24 5.35 13.60
N HIS A 132 2.99 5.33 14.92
CA HIS A 132 1.64 5.43 15.49
C HIS A 132 1.04 6.83 15.31
N GLU A 133 1.84 7.88 15.51
CA GLU A 133 1.47 9.28 15.26
C GLU A 133 1.06 9.47 13.79
N ASN A 134 1.96 9.14 12.86
CA ASN A 134 1.68 9.17 11.42
C ASN A 134 0.44 8.34 11.05
N LEU A 135 0.22 7.18 11.69
CA LEU A 135 -0.95 6.34 11.40
C LEU A 135 -2.25 6.99 11.86
N GLY A 136 -2.24 7.73 12.98
CA GLY A 136 -3.34 8.58 13.42
C GLY A 136 -3.72 9.63 12.37
N ASP A 137 -2.72 10.34 11.82
CA ASP A 137 -2.93 11.34 10.77
C ASP A 137 -3.53 10.74 9.50
N ILE A 138 -3.05 9.56 9.09
CA ILE A 138 -3.60 8.84 7.94
C ILE A 138 -5.05 8.42 8.19
N TYR A 139 -5.39 7.94 9.40
CA TYR A 139 -6.79 7.66 9.75
C TYR A 139 -7.67 8.91 9.72
N ALA A 140 -7.19 10.05 10.23
CA ALA A 140 -7.92 11.31 10.17
C ALA A 140 -8.12 11.79 8.72
N LYS A 141 -7.10 11.66 7.84
CA LYS A 141 -7.22 11.97 6.40
C LYS A 141 -8.21 11.02 5.69
N LEU A 142 -8.15 9.71 5.95
CA LEU A 142 -9.10 8.72 5.42
C LEU A 142 -10.53 9.00 5.88
N ALA A 143 -10.73 9.35 7.15
CA ALA A 143 -12.04 9.75 7.68
C ALA A 143 -12.57 11.01 6.97
N SER A 144 -11.71 12.01 6.72
CA SER A 144 -12.07 13.20 5.94
C SER A 144 -12.55 12.86 4.53
N GLN A 145 -11.82 11.98 3.82
CA GLN A 145 -12.19 11.51 2.49
C GLN A 145 -13.53 10.75 2.49
N ALA A 146 -13.75 9.86 3.46
CA ALA A 146 -15.00 9.11 3.61
C ALA A 146 -16.19 10.03 3.91
N TYR A 147 -16.05 10.98 4.82
CA TYR A 147 -17.10 11.97 5.13
C TYR A 147 -17.39 12.91 3.95
N SER A 148 -16.37 13.35 3.23
CA SER A 148 -16.55 14.14 2.00
C SER A 148 -17.32 13.35 0.94
N LYS A 149 -17.03 12.04 0.79
CA LYS A 149 -17.77 11.16 -0.12
C LYS A 149 -19.22 10.95 0.32
N ALA A 150 -19.49 10.80 1.62
CA ALA A 150 -20.85 10.69 2.15
C ALA A 150 -21.68 11.93 1.81
N LEU A 151 -21.12 13.15 1.98
CA LEU A 151 -21.80 14.41 1.60
C LEU A 151 -22.08 14.53 0.10
N GLN A 152 -21.23 13.97 -0.76
CA GLN A 152 -21.44 13.97 -2.21
C GLN A 152 -22.54 13.01 -2.65
N LEU A 153 -22.74 11.91 -1.90
CA LEU A 153 -23.74 10.90 -2.21
C LEU A 153 -25.12 11.25 -1.64
N ASP A 154 -25.15 11.86 -0.45
CA ASP A 154 -26.38 12.21 0.25
C ASP A 154 -26.22 13.48 1.07
N GLY A 155 -26.84 14.56 0.59
CA GLY A 155 -26.87 15.87 1.25
C GLY A 155 -27.70 15.91 2.54
N SER A 156 -28.62 14.96 2.78
CA SER A 156 -29.42 14.91 4.01
C SER A 156 -28.56 14.71 5.26
N ASN A 157 -27.44 13.98 5.10
CA ASN A 157 -26.46 13.74 6.15
C ASN A 157 -25.63 14.99 6.53
N ALA A 158 -25.80 16.12 5.84
CA ALA A 158 -25.00 17.33 6.03
C ALA A 158 -24.89 17.79 7.49
N ASN A 159 -26.00 17.74 8.23
CA ASN A 159 -26.06 18.19 9.62
C ASN A 159 -25.23 17.31 10.58
N SER A 160 -25.05 16.01 10.27
CA SER A 160 -24.26 15.09 11.09
C SER A 160 -22.79 15.00 10.68
N VAL A 161 -22.47 15.25 9.41
CA VAL A 161 -21.14 15.06 8.84
C VAL A 161 -20.30 16.35 8.82
N ARG A 162 -20.89 17.51 8.55
CA ARG A 162 -20.16 18.79 8.52
C ARG A 162 -19.41 19.11 9.83
N PRO A 163 -19.97 18.89 11.04
CA PRO A 163 -19.23 19.11 12.28
C PRO A 163 -18.02 18.18 12.43
N LYS A 164 -18.13 16.91 11.99
CA LYS A 164 -17.03 15.93 12.06
C LYS A 164 -15.88 16.31 11.12
N LEU A 165 -16.19 16.76 9.91
CA LEU A 165 -15.20 17.32 8.98
C LEU A 165 -14.52 18.57 9.53
N ALA A 166 -15.27 19.45 10.19
CA ALA A 166 -14.70 20.64 10.83
C ALA A 166 -13.72 20.27 11.95
N LEU A 167 -14.04 19.27 12.78
CA LEU A 167 -13.13 18.76 13.81
C LEU A 167 -11.85 18.16 13.19
N ILE A 168 -11.97 17.30 12.18
CA ILE A 168 -10.81 16.70 11.50
C ILE A 168 -9.92 17.77 10.87
N ARG A 169 -10.51 18.76 10.19
CA ARG A 169 -9.75 19.91 9.66
C ARG A 169 -9.03 20.67 10.78
N ASN A 170 -9.68 20.84 11.93
CA ASN A 170 -9.10 21.58 13.04
C ASN A 170 -7.83 20.92 13.60
N LEU A 171 -7.73 19.58 13.61
CA LEU A 171 -6.52 18.84 14.01
C LEU A 171 -5.29 19.32 13.21
N PHE A 172 -5.33 19.21 11.88
CA PHE A 172 -4.24 19.62 10.99
C PHE A 172 -3.97 21.15 11.02
N THR A 173 -4.97 21.98 11.35
CA THR A 173 -4.74 23.44 11.55
C THR A 173 -4.17 23.78 12.94
N ALA A 174 -4.14 22.84 13.88
CA ALA A 174 -3.51 23.02 15.19
C ALA A 174 -2.03 22.67 15.11
N GLU A 175 -1.66 21.57 14.45
CA GLU A 175 -0.27 21.18 14.15
C GLU A 175 0.50 22.32 13.46
N THR A 176 -0.07 22.89 12.39
CA THR A 176 0.53 24.03 11.67
C THR A 176 0.72 25.29 12.51
N ARG A 177 -0.02 25.45 13.62
CA ARG A 177 0.17 26.54 14.60
C ARG A 177 1.13 26.16 15.73
N GLY A 178 1.18 24.89 16.14
CA GLY A 178 2.16 24.37 17.10
C GLY A 178 3.59 24.37 16.56
N SER A 179 3.75 24.09 15.26
CA SER A 179 5.03 24.19 14.54
C SER A 179 5.45 25.63 14.21
N ALA A 180 4.52 26.60 14.29
CA ALA A 180 4.77 28.01 13.99
C ALA A 180 5.30 28.80 15.20
N ARG A 181 6.40 28.35 15.82
CA ARG A 181 7.20 29.21 16.69
C ARG A 181 8.17 30.01 15.80
N PRO A 182 8.14 31.35 15.80
CA PRO A 182 8.86 32.13 14.80
C PRO A 182 10.37 32.05 15.02
N VAL A 183 11.06 31.32 14.13
CA VAL A 183 12.48 31.58 13.87
C VAL A 183 12.53 32.88 13.09
N ALA A 184 13.26 33.88 13.60
CA ALA A 184 13.27 35.21 13.01
C ALA A 184 13.87 35.18 11.58
N ALA A 185 13.00 35.23 10.58
CA ALA A 185 13.40 35.40 9.19
C ALA A 185 13.85 36.84 8.96
N THR A 186 15.13 37.03 8.63
CA THR A 186 15.61 38.28 8.03
C THR A 186 14.88 38.53 6.70
N PRO A 187 14.48 39.77 6.40
CA PRO A 187 13.73 40.06 5.18
C PRO A 187 14.60 39.86 3.93
N PRO A 188 14.03 39.32 2.82
CA PRO A 188 14.77 39.18 1.57
C PRO A 188 15.03 40.55 0.91
N PRO A 189 16.13 40.70 0.15
CA PRO A 189 16.41 41.92 -0.61
C PRO A 189 15.43 42.11 -1.78
N PRO A 190 15.21 43.36 -2.24
CA PRO A 190 14.24 43.66 -3.30
C PRO A 190 14.71 43.17 -4.69
N PRO A 191 13.78 42.93 -5.63
CA PRO A 191 14.11 42.43 -6.96
C PRO A 191 14.69 43.53 -7.88
N ALA A 192 15.75 43.19 -8.61
CA ALA A 192 16.29 43.98 -9.71
C ALA A 192 15.58 43.61 -11.05
N PRO A 193 15.57 44.48 -12.07
CA PRO A 193 14.50 44.50 -13.08
C PRO A 193 14.66 43.50 -14.22
N ALA A 194 13.52 43.15 -14.83
CA ALA A 194 13.43 42.25 -15.97
C ALA A 194 13.98 42.87 -17.26
N ALA A 195 14.74 42.08 -18.03
CA ALA A 195 15.15 42.43 -19.39
C ALA A 195 14.06 42.06 -20.40
N VAL A 196 13.85 42.95 -21.38
CA VAL A 196 12.79 42.88 -22.38
C VAL A 196 13.28 42.15 -23.63
N VAL A 197 12.48 41.25 -24.20
CA VAL A 197 12.57 40.91 -25.63
C VAL A 197 11.17 40.74 -26.23
N ALA A 198 11.03 41.18 -27.48
CA ALA A 198 9.74 41.62 -28.03
C ALA A 198 8.90 40.50 -28.67
N ALA A 199 7.60 40.80 -28.80
CA ALA A 199 6.62 39.96 -29.46
C ALA A 199 6.74 39.99 -31.00
N THR A 200 6.18 38.98 -31.66
CA THR A 200 5.66 39.10 -33.03
C THR A 200 4.32 38.36 -33.12
N ARG A 201 3.40 38.88 -33.94
CA ARG A 201 1.95 38.64 -33.84
C ARG A 201 1.38 38.26 -35.21
N ALA A 202 0.60 37.18 -35.27
CA ALA A 202 -0.29 36.83 -36.38
C ALA A 202 -1.45 35.97 -35.82
N THR A 203 -2.61 36.55 -35.49
CA THR A 203 -3.80 36.67 -36.35
C THR A 203 -4.41 35.33 -36.80
N THR A 204 -5.50 34.95 -36.12
CA THR A 204 -6.52 33.97 -36.54
C THR A 204 -7.26 34.40 -37.81
N PRO A 205 -8.06 33.52 -38.42
CA PRO A 205 -9.51 33.66 -38.18
C PRO A 205 -10.26 32.36 -37.86
N VAL A 206 -11.43 32.56 -37.24
CA VAL A 206 -12.44 31.56 -36.82
C VAL A 206 -13.34 31.17 -37.99
N VAL A 207 -13.76 29.90 -38.08
CA VAL A 207 -15.03 29.51 -38.74
C VAL A 207 -15.77 28.43 -37.96
N ALA A 208 -16.92 28.83 -37.42
CA ALA A 208 -18.15 28.09 -37.13
C ALA A 208 -19.28 29.16 -37.17
N PRO A 209 -20.59 28.85 -37.38
CA PRO A 209 -21.28 27.57 -37.16
C PRO A 209 -22.32 27.20 -38.28
N ALA A 210 -23.10 26.13 -38.07
CA ALA A 210 -24.54 26.09 -38.42
C ALA A 210 -25.25 24.87 -37.80
N SER A 211 -26.46 25.06 -37.27
CA SER A 211 -27.37 24.00 -36.79
C SER A 211 -28.52 23.76 -37.77
N SER A 212 -29.04 22.53 -37.82
CA SER A 212 -30.44 22.15 -38.15
C SER A 212 -30.56 20.63 -38.23
N ALA A 213 -31.71 19.97 -38.07
CA ALA A 213 -32.91 20.24 -37.27
C ALA A 213 -33.71 18.91 -37.15
N THR A 214 -34.54 18.74 -36.12
CA THR A 214 -35.42 17.56 -35.96
C THR A 214 -36.48 17.48 -37.06
N PRO A 215 -36.96 16.27 -37.44
CA PRO A 215 -38.34 15.95 -37.01
C PRO A 215 -38.64 14.46 -36.71
N ALA A 216 -39.65 14.26 -35.88
CA ALA A 216 -40.59 13.12 -35.85
C ALA A 216 -41.98 13.68 -36.28
N PRO A 217 -43.05 12.91 -36.61
CA PRO A 217 -43.34 11.54 -36.12
C PRO A 217 -44.09 10.54 -37.06
N ALA A 218 -44.33 9.34 -36.51
CA ALA A 218 -45.51 8.46 -36.66
C ALA A 218 -45.70 7.47 -37.85
N ALA A 219 -46.27 6.30 -37.45
CA ALA A 219 -47.08 5.30 -38.19
C ALA A 219 -46.42 4.11 -38.95
N THR A 220 -46.63 2.91 -38.37
CA THR A 220 -46.65 1.52 -38.92
C THR A 220 -47.82 1.28 -39.92
N PRO A 221 -48.03 0.09 -40.57
CA PRO A 221 -47.36 -1.25 -40.56
C PRO A 221 -47.10 -1.81 -42.01
N PRO A 222 -47.02 -3.14 -42.33
CA PRO A 222 -46.68 -4.38 -41.61
C PRO A 222 -45.50 -5.22 -42.21
N ALA A 223 -45.24 -6.39 -41.61
CA ALA A 223 -44.29 -7.46 -42.00
C ALA A 223 -44.86 -8.39 -43.14
N PRO A 224 -44.25 -9.51 -43.62
CA PRO A 224 -43.20 -10.37 -42.99
C PRO A 224 -42.11 -11.04 -43.90
N GLU A 225 -41.23 -11.84 -43.25
CA GLU A 225 -40.39 -12.96 -43.76
C GLU A 225 -39.34 -12.68 -44.88
N ALA A 226 -38.11 -13.25 -44.91
CA ALA A 226 -37.27 -14.03 -43.99
C ALA A 226 -35.77 -13.89 -44.46
N ALA A 227 -34.70 -14.49 -43.94
CA ALA A 227 -34.50 -15.56 -42.95
C ALA A 227 -33.16 -15.38 -42.15
N ALA A 228 -32.31 -16.41 -42.04
CA ALA A 228 -31.09 -16.52 -41.22
C ALA A 228 -29.80 -16.76 -42.09
N PRO A 229 -28.55 -16.62 -41.58
CA PRO A 229 -27.96 -17.32 -40.41
C PRO A 229 -27.26 -16.37 -39.40
N ALA A 230 -26.70 -16.74 -38.24
CA ALA A 230 -26.43 -18.03 -37.58
C ALA A 230 -26.68 -17.91 -36.03
N ALA A 231 -26.73 -19.04 -35.32
CA ALA A 231 -27.28 -19.11 -33.96
C ALA A 231 -26.36 -18.65 -32.81
N ALA A 232 -26.96 -17.93 -31.85
CA ALA A 232 -26.44 -17.79 -30.48
C ALA A 232 -26.86 -19.00 -29.61
N PRO A 233 -26.09 -19.37 -28.56
CA PRO A 233 -26.48 -20.45 -27.66
C PRO A 233 -27.72 -20.05 -26.82
N PRO A 234 -28.58 -21.02 -26.45
CA PRO A 234 -29.85 -20.72 -25.76
C PRO A 234 -29.63 -20.21 -24.33
N PRO A 235 -30.54 -19.37 -23.79
CA PRO A 235 -30.46 -18.89 -22.42
C PRO A 235 -30.65 -20.05 -21.43
N ALA A 236 -29.72 -20.19 -20.48
CA ALA A 236 -29.85 -21.14 -19.38
C ALA A 236 -31.04 -20.77 -18.48
N LYS A 237 -31.77 -21.78 -17.99
CA LYS A 237 -32.95 -21.59 -17.13
C LYS A 237 -32.60 -20.78 -15.87
N PRO A 238 -33.40 -19.77 -15.46
CA PRO A 238 -33.15 -18.96 -14.27
C PRO A 238 -32.84 -19.78 -13.00
N ALA A 239 -33.66 -20.80 -12.72
CA ALA A 239 -33.50 -21.67 -11.56
C ALA A 239 -32.13 -22.38 -11.44
N ALA A 240 -31.43 -22.61 -12.56
CA ALA A 240 -30.08 -23.20 -12.54
C ALA A 240 -29.01 -22.17 -12.16
N VAL A 241 -29.23 -20.88 -12.47
CA VAL A 241 -28.37 -19.78 -12.04
C VAL A 241 -28.57 -19.53 -10.55
N ASP A 242 -29.81 -19.52 -10.06
CA ASP A 242 -30.14 -19.34 -8.65
C ASP A 242 -29.49 -20.42 -7.77
N THR A 243 -29.56 -21.69 -8.20
CA THR A 243 -28.89 -22.81 -7.52
C THR A 243 -27.36 -22.63 -7.53
N ALA A 244 -26.77 -22.24 -8.66
CA ALA A 244 -25.32 -22.03 -8.73
C ALA A 244 -24.83 -20.85 -7.86
N VAL A 245 -25.64 -19.79 -7.73
CA VAL A 245 -25.38 -18.67 -6.80
C VAL A 245 -25.42 -19.13 -5.35
N GLN A 246 -26.36 -20.01 -4.99
CA GLN A 246 -26.43 -20.65 -3.67
C GLN A 246 -25.20 -21.54 -3.41
N ASP A 247 -24.83 -22.41 -4.34
CA ASP A 247 -23.66 -23.29 -4.21
C ASP A 247 -22.34 -22.52 -4.01
N VAL A 248 -22.16 -21.39 -4.74
CA VAL A 248 -21.01 -20.49 -4.57
C VAL A 248 -21.06 -19.81 -3.19
N THR A 249 -22.23 -19.35 -2.78
CA THR A 249 -22.45 -18.73 -1.46
C THR A 249 -22.07 -19.69 -0.34
N GLU A 250 -22.52 -20.94 -0.40
CA GLU A 250 -22.14 -21.98 0.54
C GLU A 250 -20.63 -22.27 0.52
N ALA A 251 -19.99 -22.29 -0.65
CA ALA A 251 -18.56 -22.53 -0.76
C ALA A 251 -17.74 -21.42 -0.07
N VAL A 252 -18.13 -20.15 -0.25
CA VAL A 252 -17.50 -19.01 0.42
C VAL A 252 -17.77 -19.02 1.93
N GLN A 253 -18.98 -19.36 2.37
CA GLN A 253 -19.29 -19.51 3.80
C GLN A 253 -18.50 -20.66 4.44
N ARG A 254 -18.40 -21.81 3.77
CA ARG A 254 -17.62 -22.99 4.22
C ARG A 254 -16.13 -22.68 4.34
N TRP A 255 -15.57 -21.90 3.41
CA TRP A 255 -14.21 -21.36 3.49
C TRP A 255 -14.00 -20.46 4.72
N ALA A 256 -14.92 -19.52 4.97
CA ALA A 256 -14.84 -18.63 6.13
C ALA A 256 -15.00 -19.39 7.47
N ALA A 257 -15.89 -20.39 7.52
CA ALA A 257 -16.08 -21.25 8.68
C ALA A 257 -14.84 -22.10 8.98
N ALA A 258 -14.23 -22.72 7.97
CA ALA A 258 -12.98 -23.46 8.13
C ALA A 258 -11.82 -22.58 8.64
N TRP A 259 -11.72 -21.34 8.12
CA TRP A 259 -10.75 -20.36 8.61
C TRP A 259 -11.01 -19.99 10.08
N ALA A 260 -12.25 -19.65 10.46
CA ALA A 260 -12.61 -19.31 11.84
C ALA A 260 -12.35 -20.48 12.81
N ALA A 261 -12.60 -21.72 12.38
CA ALA A 261 -12.30 -22.94 13.13
C ALA A 261 -10.80 -23.28 13.21
N LYS A 262 -9.94 -22.57 12.47
CA LYS A 262 -8.51 -22.89 12.26
C LYS A 262 -8.28 -24.28 11.63
N ASP A 263 -9.28 -24.84 10.94
CA ASP A 263 -9.15 -26.09 10.20
C ASP A 263 -8.41 -25.85 8.89
N MET A 264 -7.09 -25.99 8.94
CA MET A 264 -6.22 -25.80 7.78
C MET A 264 -6.55 -26.76 6.63
N LYS A 265 -6.99 -27.99 6.93
CA LYS A 265 -7.32 -28.99 5.92
C LYS A 265 -8.57 -28.59 5.15
N ALA A 266 -9.63 -28.19 5.86
CA ALA A 266 -10.86 -27.71 5.23
C ALA A 266 -10.66 -26.36 4.53
N TYR A 267 -9.87 -25.45 5.11
CA TYR A 267 -9.54 -24.15 4.52
C TYR A 267 -8.80 -24.29 3.19
N LEU A 268 -7.72 -25.08 3.16
CA LEU A 268 -6.94 -25.31 1.93
C LEU A 268 -7.73 -26.12 0.88
N ALA A 269 -8.67 -26.98 1.31
CA ALA A 269 -9.57 -27.71 0.41
C ALA A 269 -10.62 -26.84 -0.30
N SER A 270 -10.74 -25.55 0.04
CA SER A 270 -11.52 -24.57 -0.72
C SER A 270 -10.76 -23.98 -1.92
N TYR A 271 -9.45 -24.21 -2.05
CA TYR A 271 -8.61 -23.64 -3.10
C TYR A 271 -8.30 -24.66 -4.21
N GLY A 272 -8.73 -24.34 -5.44
CA GLY A 272 -8.61 -25.19 -6.62
C GLY A 272 -7.16 -25.43 -7.05
N LYS A 273 -6.90 -26.46 -7.87
CA LYS A 273 -5.53 -26.77 -8.34
C LYS A 273 -4.88 -25.61 -9.09
N GLU A 274 -5.70 -24.87 -9.85
CA GLU A 274 -5.31 -23.68 -10.63
C GLU A 274 -5.26 -22.38 -9.79
N PHE A 275 -5.22 -22.49 -8.45
CA PHE A 275 -5.12 -21.32 -7.58
C PHE A 275 -3.82 -20.55 -7.81
N ASP A 276 -3.98 -19.25 -8.09
CA ASP A 276 -2.94 -18.25 -8.33
C ASP A 276 -2.75 -17.40 -7.05
N PRO A 277 -1.71 -17.66 -6.23
CA PRO A 277 -1.49 -16.92 -5.00
C PRO A 277 -1.10 -15.46 -5.27
N PRO A 278 -1.59 -14.49 -4.47
CA PRO A 278 -1.21 -13.09 -4.62
C PRO A 278 0.31 -12.91 -4.47
N GLY A 279 0.89 -11.91 -5.14
CA GLY A 279 2.31 -11.54 -4.94
C GLY A 279 3.34 -12.39 -5.69
N ARG A 280 2.94 -13.24 -6.65
CA ARG A 280 3.84 -14.15 -7.42
C ARG A 280 4.57 -15.19 -6.56
N GLN A 281 4.06 -15.51 -5.37
CA GLN A 281 4.58 -16.58 -4.52
C GLN A 281 4.06 -17.97 -4.95
N THR A 282 4.80 -19.04 -4.67
CA THR A 282 4.34 -20.40 -4.98
C THR A 282 3.23 -20.83 -4.02
N ARG A 283 2.37 -21.77 -4.47
CA ARG A 283 1.29 -22.33 -3.64
C ARG A 283 1.83 -22.85 -2.30
N ALA A 284 2.88 -23.68 -2.32
CA ALA A 284 3.44 -24.25 -1.09
C ALA A 284 3.98 -23.18 -0.11
N ALA A 285 4.57 -22.09 -0.62
CA ALA A 285 5.01 -20.97 0.22
C ALA A 285 3.82 -20.22 0.84
N TRP A 286 2.76 -19.99 0.04
CA TRP A 286 1.51 -19.38 0.50
C TRP A 286 0.76 -20.24 1.53
N GLU A 287 0.67 -21.56 1.33
CA GLU A 287 0.04 -22.48 2.28
C GLU A 287 0.75 -22.43 3.64
N LYS A 288 2.10 -22.49 3.64
CA LYS A 288 2.92 -22.38 4.86
C LYS A 288 2.79 -21.03 5.57
N GLU A 289 2.74 -19.92 4.80
CA GLU A 289 2.51 -18.58 5.36
C GLU A 289 1.12 -18.47 6.01
N ARG A 290 0.08 -18.97 5.33
CA ARG A 290 -1.30 -18.96 5.84
C ARG A 290 -1.46 -19.86 7.07
N GLU A 291 -0.84 -21.03 7.07
CA GLU A 291 -0.80 -21.92 8.23
C GLU A 291 -0.20 -21.24 9.45
N ALA A 292 0.99 -20.64 9.32
CA ALA A 292 1.64 -19.89 10.41
C ALA A 292 0.77 -18.73 10.94
N ARG A 293 0.04 -18.05 10.04
CA ARG A 293 -0.86 -16.93 10.41
C ARG A 293 -2.17 -17.36 11.06
N ILE A 294 -2.67 -18.57 10.80
CA ILE A 294 -3.97 -19.07 11.27
C ILE A 294 -3.82 -19.94 12.52
N VAL A 295 -2.86 -20.89 12.53
CA VAL A 295 -2.67 -21.82 13.64
C VAL A 295 -2.16 -21.10 14.90
N GLY A 296 -1.28 -20.10 14.74
CA GLY A 296 -0.71 -19.30 15.83
C GLY A 296 -1.64 -18.22 16.42
N LYS A 297 -2.97 -18.39 16.35
CA LYS A 297 -3.99 -17.46 16.87
C LYS A 297 -4.81 -18.15 17.94
N SER A 298 -5.13 -17.48 19.05
CA SER A 298 -5.91 -18.07 20.15
C SER A 298 -7.34 -18.39 19.70
N SER A 299 -8.03 -17.41 19.13
CA SER A 299 -9.33 -17.53 18.47
C SER A 299 -9.37 -16.73 17.18
N ILE A 300 -10.14 -17.17 16.19
CA ILE A 300 -10.40 -16.42 14.95
C ILE A 300 -11.92 -16.28 14.77
N SER A 301 -12.37 -15.08 14.37
CA SER A 301 -13.72 -14.83 13.86
C SER A 301 -13.62 -14.29 12.44
N VAL A 302 -14.40 -14.86 11.53
CA VAL A 302 -14.53 -14.38 10.15
C VAL A 302 -16.00 -14.15 9.86
N LYS A 303 -16.42 -12.89 9.80
CA LYS A 303 -17.79 -12.51 9.42
C LYS A 303 -17.78 -11.96 8.01
N LEU A 304 -18.73 -12.42 7.19
CA LEU A 304 -18.95 -11.95 5.83
C LEU A 304 -20.23 -11.11 5.79
N SER A 305 -20.18 -9.94 5.17
CA SER A 305 -21.35 -9.11 4.85
C SER A 305 -21.31 -8.69 3.38
N ASP A 306 -22.45 -8.23 2.86
CA ASP A 306 -22.55 -7.65 1.51
C ASP A 306 -22.04 -8.60 0.41
N LEU A 307 -22.37 -9.89 0.54
CA LEU A 307 -21.95 -10.95 -0.37
C LEU A 307 -22.75 -10.88 -1.69
N ASP A 308 -22.11 -10.29 -2.69
CA ASP A 308 -22.55 -10.24 -4.09
C ASP A 308 -21.89 -11.40 -4.87
N VAL A 309 -22.67 -12.17 -5.62
CA VAL A 309 -22.20 -13.34 -6.36
C VAL A 309 -22.70 -13.28 -7.80
N THR A 310 -21.76 -13.21 -8.74
CA THR A 310 -22.04 -13.30 -10.18
C THR A 310 -21.56 -14.66 -10.70
N VAL A 311 -22.45 -15.44 -11.32
CA VAL A 311 -22.11 -16.75 -11.94
C VAL A 311 -22.17 -16.65 -13.47
N GLN A 312 -21.18 -17.23 -14.14
CA GLN A 312 -21.02 -17.29 -15.59
C GLN A 312 -20.60 -18.71 -16.01
N GLY A 313 -21.57 -19.61 -16.16
CA GLY A 313 -21.32 -21.02 -16.44
C GLY A 313 -20.54 -21.69 -15.30
N HIS A 314 -19.34 -22.19 -15.58
CA HIS A 314 -18.46 -22.83 -14.59
C HIS A 314 -17.50 -21.84 -13.89
N LYS A 315 -17.68 -20.53 -14.05
CA LYS A 315 -16.92 -19.50 -13.35
C LYS A 315 -17.86 -18.65 -12.49
N ALA A 316 -17.37 -18.18 -11.35
CA ALA A 316 -18.10 -17.25 -10.51
C ALA A 316 -17.15 -16.22 -9.90
N THR A 317 -17.66 -15.03 -9.63
CA THR A 317 -16.95 -13.99 -8.86
C THR A 317 -17.82 -13.64 -7.66
N ALA A 318 -17.25 -13.80 -6.45
CA ALA A 318 -17.88 -13.44 -5.20
C ALA A 318 -17.19 -12.21 -4.61
N ARG A 319 -17.94 -11.13 -4.38
CA ARG A 319 -17.45 -9.90 -3.72
C ARG A 319 -18.13 -9.75 -2.37
N PHE A 320 -17.38 -9.42 -1.33
CA PHE A 320 -17.94 -9.25 0.01
C PHE A 320 -17.08 -8.34 0.88
N HIS A 321 -17.69 -7.83 1.95
CA HIS A 321 -16.95 -7.29 3.08
C HIS A 321 -16.63 -8.42 4.07
N GLN A 322 -15.38 -8.48 4.50
CA GLN A 322 -14.90 -9.40 5.52
C GLN A 322 -14.50 -8.60 6.76
N ALA A 323 -15.18 -8.84 7.88
CA ALA A 323 -14.71 -8.47 9.20
C ALA A 323 -13.99 -9.67 9.83
N TYR A 324 -12.68 -9.56 9.92
CA TYR A 324 -11.78 -10.52 10.56
C TYR A 324 -11.43 -10.02 11.97
N SER A 325 -11.49 -10.90 12.96
CA SER A 325 -10.86 -10.66 14.25
C SER A 325 -10.09 -11.88 14.76
N ALA A 326 -8.95 -11.63 15.40
CA ALA A 326 -8.17 -12.66 16.08
C ALA A 326 -7.28 -12.05 17.16
N ASP A 327 -7.23 -12.67 18.33
CA ASP A 327 -6.55 -12.10 19.50
C ASP A 327 -7.05 -10.65 19.77
N THR A 328 -6.17 -9.64 19.69
CA THR A 328 -6.53 -8.21 19.76
C THR A 328 -6.75 -7.54 18.40
N LEU A 329 -6.41 -8.23 17.30
CA LEU A 329 -6.47 -7.69 15.94
C LEU A 329 -7.90 -7.72 15.41
N ASN A 330 -8.38 -6.58 14.89
CA ASN A 330 -9.66 -6.44 14.22
C ASN A 330 -9.45 -5.71 12.90
N VAL A 331 -9.83 -6.32 11.78
CA VAL A 331 -9.60 -5.80 10.41
C VAL A 331 -10.87 -5.98 9.59
N SER A 332 -11.36 -4.91 8.97
CA SER A 332 -12.39 -4.99 7.93
C SER A 332 -11.76 -4.76 6.56
N SER A 333 -12.09 -5.60 5.58
CA SER A 333 -11.57 -5.47 4.21
C SER A 333 -12.62 -5.89 3.17
N ARG A 334 -12.60 -5.26 1.99
CA ARG A 334 -13.36 -5.74 0.84
C ARG A 334 -12.53 -6.79 0.10
N LYS A 335 -13.15 -7.94 -0.16
CA LYS A 335 -12.55 -9.09 -0.83
C LYS A 335 -13.27 -9.37 -2.14
N THR A 336 -12.51 -9.87 -3.11
CA THR A 336 -13.04 -10.51 -4.32
C THR A 336 -12.41 -11.89 -4.45
N LEU A 337 -13.24 -12.92 -4.59
CA LEU A 337 -12.81 -14.28 -4.91
C LEU A 337 -13.27 -14.63 -6.31
N ASP A 338 -12.36 -15.10 -7.15
CA ASP A 338 -12.72 -15.81 -8.38
C ASP A 338 -12.79 -17.31 -8.07
N LEU A 339 -13.89 -17.95 -8.46
CA LEU A 339 -14.14 -19.38 -8.24
C LEU A 339 -14.40 -20.09 -9.57
N VAL A 340 -14.01 -21.35 -9.64
CA VAL A 340 -14.37 -22.27 -10.74
C VAL A 340 -15.12 -23.49 -10.20
N GLN A 341 -16.05 -24.00 -10.98
CA GLN A 341 -16.76 -25.24 -10.67
C GLN A 341 -15.93 -26.43 -11.16
N HIS A 342 -15.59 -27.35 -10.26
CA HIS A 342 -14.88 -28.58 -10.57
C HIS A 342 -15.56 -29.75 -9.88
N GLN A 343 -16.04 -30.74 -10.64
CA GLN A 343 -16.73 -31.94 -10.12
C GLN A 343 -17.87 -31.61 -9.13
N GLY A 344 -18.71 -30.62 -9.46
CA GLY A 344 -19.83 -30.17 -8.60
C GLY A 344 -19.43 -29.35 -7.37
N ARG A 345 -18.15 -28.99 -7.20
CA ARG A 345 -17.67 -28.12 -6.13
C ARG A 345 -17.13 -26.80 -6.67
N TRP A 346 -17.51 -25.69 -6.05
CA TRP A 346 -16.88 -24.40 -6.31
C TRP A 346 -15.58 -24.27 -5.53
N LEU A 347 -14.50 -23.92 -6.22
CA LEU A 347 -13.15 -23.82 -5.68
C LEU A 347 -12.54 -22.47 -6.04
N ILE A 348 -11.90 -21.82 -5.08
CA ILE A 348 -11.25 -20.52 -5.22
C ILE A 348 -10.00 -20.69 -6.10
N VAL A 349 -9.88 -19.87 -7.15
CA VAL A 349 -8.70 -19.79 -8.04
C VAL A 349 -7.96 -18.46 -7.95
N ARG A 350 -8.59 -17.41 -7.40
CA ARG A 350 -7.90 -16.15 -7.07
C ARG A 350 -8.52 -15.49 -5.83
N GLU A 351 -7.68 -14.89 -5.00
CA GLU A 351 -8.08 -14.02 -3.88
C GLU A 351 -7.51 -12.62 -4.10
N SER A 352 -8.36 -11.60 -4.15
CA SER A 352 -7.97 -10.19 -4.19
C SER A 352 -8.50 -9.42 -2.97
N THR A 353 -7.78 -8.38 -2.55
CA THR A 353 -8.14 -7.49 -1.42
C THR A 353 -8.02 -6.05 -1.88
N GLY A 354 -9.05 -5.26 -1.64
CA GLY A 354 -9.24 -3.97 -2.32
C GLY A 354 -9.99 -4.11 -3.64
N GLY A 355 -10.63 -3.03 -4.07
CA GLY A 355 -11.41 -2.93 -5.31
C GLY A 355 -11.44 -1.50 -5.81
#